data_AF-G1P4N2-F1
#
_entry.id   AF-G1P4N2-F1
#
_cell.length_a   1.000
_cell.length_b   1.000
_cell.length_c   1.000
_cell.angle_alpha   90.00
_cell.angle_beta   90.00
_cell.angle_gamma   90.00
#
_symmetry.space_group_name_H-M   'P 1'
#
loop_
_entity.id
_entity.type
_entity.pdbx_description
1 polymer ?
#
loop_
_entity_poly.entity_id
_entity_poly.type
_entity_poly.pdbx_seq_one_letter_code
_entity_poly.pdbx_strand_id
1 'polypeptide(L)' 'PLEYEAYHCEGVCDFPLRSHLEPTNHAIIQTLMNSMDPGSTPPSCCVPTKLTPISILYIDAGNNVVY' A
#
# COMPACT_ATOMS: atom_id res chain seq x y z
N PRO A 1 -2.58 20.61 8.74
CA PRO A 1 -4.05 20.72 8.80
C PRO A 1 -4.56 20.02 10.07
N LEU A 2 -5.78 20.31 10.54
CA LEU A 2 -6.34 19.62 11.73
C LEU A 2 -6.91 18.24 11.39
N GLU A 3 -7.34 18.03 10.15
CA GLU A 3 -7.83 16.76 9.63
C GLU A 3 -7.34 16.59 8.18
N TYR A 4 -7.26 15.35 7.68
CA TYR A 4 -6.95 15.05 6.29
C TYR A 4 -7.47 13.67 5.88
N GLU A 5 -7.72 13.47 4.59
CA GLU A 5 -8.06 12.16 4.04
C GLU A 5 -6.78 11.39 3.69
N ALA A 6 -6.43 10.40 4.51
CA ALA A 6 -5.28 9.52 4.25
C ALA A 6 -5.58 8.45 3.20
N TYR A 7 -6.86 8.10 3.05
CA TYR A 7 -7.34 6.88 2.41
C TYR A 7 -6.69 5.62 3.00
N HIS A 8 -7.04 4.46 2.46
CA HIS A 8 -6.40 3.20 2.80
C HIS A 8 -6.56 2.20 1.66
N CYS A 9 -5.74 1.16 1.69
CA CYS A 9 -5.88 0.00 0.80
C CYS A 9 -6.42 -1.17 1.59
N GLU A 10 -7.45 -1.81 1.05
CA GLU A 10 -8.11 -2.97 1.64
C GLU A 10 -8.66 -3.85 0.52
N GLY A 11 -8.64 -5.16 0.74
CA GLY A 11 -9.11 -6.16 -0.22
C GLY A 11 -8.16 -7.34 -0.36
N VAL A 12 -8.62 -8.34 -1.10
CA VAL A 12 -7.90 -9.60 -1.32
C VAL A 12 -7.13 -9.54 -2.65
N CYS A 13 -5.93 -10.13 -2.68
CA CYS A 13 -5.09 -10.23 -3.87
C CYS A 13 -5.08 -11.67 -4.43
N ASP A 14 -6.21 -12.06 -5.03
CA ASP A 14 -6.41 -13.40 -5.59
C ASP A 14 -5.87 -13.56 -7.02
N PHE A 15 -5.58 -14.80 -7.40
CA PHE A 15 -5.17 -15.13 -8.75
C PHE A 15 -6.39 -15.16 -9.70
N PRO A 16 -6.31 -14.59 -10.92
CA PRO A 16 -5.21 -13.78 -11.44
C PRO A 16 -5.28 -12.33 -10.93
N LEU A 17 -4.11 -11.76 -10.61
CA LEU A 17 -4.01 -10.35 -10.24
C LEU A 17 -4.42 -9.46 -11.43
N ARG A 18 -5.34 -8.53 -11.20
CA ARG A 18 -5.81 -7.60 -12.22
C ARG A 18 -4.69 -6.61 -12.58
N SER A 19 -4.56 -6.28 -13.86
CA SER A 19 -3.45 -5.44 -14.37
C SER A 19 -3.36 -4.04 -13.75
N HIS A 20 -4.50 -3.44 -13.37
CA HIS A 20 -4.53 -2.13 -12.72
C HIS A 20 -3.95 -2.12 -11.29
N LEU A 21 -3.74 -3.29 -10.68
CA LEU A 21 -3.05 -3.41 -9.39
C LEU A 21 -1.53 -3.23 -9.54
N GLU A 22 -1.02 -3.13 -10.77
CA GLU A 22 0.41 -2.96 -11.09
C GLU A 22 1.33 -3.92 -10.30
N PRO A 23 1.05 -5.24 -10.31
CA PRO A 23 1.77 -6.17 -9.44
C PRO A 23 3.23 -6.32 -9.88
N THR A 24 4.11 -6.50 -8.90
CA THR A 24 5.50 -6.90 -9.18
C THR A 24 5.53 -8.35 -9.67
N ASN A 25 6.59 -8.74 -10.38
CA ASN A 25 6.82 -10.13 -10.77
C ASN A 25 6.77 -11.07 -9.55
N HIS A 26 7.29 -10.64 -8.41
CA HIS A 26 7.22 -11.40 -7.15
C HIS A 26 5.77 -11.61 -6.69
N ALA A 27 4.94 -10.57 -6.71
CA ALA A 27 3.53 -10.68 -6.32
C ALA A 27 2.73 -11.59 -7.27
N ILE A 28 3.03 -11.58 -8.58
CA ILE A 28 2.41 -12.50 -9.54
C ILE A 28 2.73 -13.95 -9.18
N ILE A 29 4.01 -14.27 -8.95
CA ILE A 29 4.44 -15.64 -8.59
C ILE A 29 3.90 -16.04 -7.22
N GLN A 30 3.96 -15.15 -6.23
CA GLN A 30 3.46 -15.42 -4.87
C GLN A 30 1.96 -15.70 -4.87
N THR A 31 1.15 -14.89 -5.55
CA THR A 31 -0.30 -15.10 -5.66
C THR A 31 -0.62 -16.37 -6.44
N LEU A 32 0.14 -16.71 -7.49
CA LEU A 32 0.00 -17.99 -8.19
C LEU A 32 0.30 -19.17 -7.23
N MET A 33 1.43 -19.13 -6.51
CA MET A 33 1.80 -20.20 -5.58
C MET A 33 0.77 -20.35 -4.45
N ASN A 34 0.30 -19.25 -3.86
CA ASN A 34 -0.76 -19.29 -2.86
C ASN A 34 -2.06 -19.87 -3.42
N SER A 35 -2.42 -19.58 -4.68
CA SER A 35 -3.63 -20.15 -5.31
C SER A 35 -3.53 -21.65 -5.57
N MET A 36 -2.32 -22.19 -5.75
CA MET A 36 -2.08 -23.61 -5.99
C MET A 36 -1.94 -24.41 -4.70
N ASP A 37 -1.21 -23.87 -3.73
CA ASP A 37 -1.01 -24.45 -2.39
C ASP A 37 -0.95 -23.33 -1.34
N PRO A 38 -2.10 -22.97 -0.73
CA PRO A 38 -2.17 -21.91 0.28
C PRO A 38 -1.31 -22.17 1.53
N GLY A 39 -0.91 -23.42 1.78
CA GLY A 39 -0.04 -23.77 2.91
C GLY A 39 1.44 -23.47 2.67
N SER A 40 1.85 -23.33 1.40
CA SER A 40 3.25 -23.09 1.01
C SER A 40 3.67 -21.62 1.12
N THR A 41 2.75 -20.69 0.87
CA THR A 41 3.01 -19.25 0.89
C THR A 41 1.72 -18.47 1.15
N PRO A 42 1.75 -17.36 1.91
CA PRO A 42 0.58 -16.51 2.10
C PRO A 42 0.20 -15.75 0.82
N PRO A 43 -1.05 -15.25 0.73
CA PRO A 43 -1.46 -14.37 -0.36
C PRO A 43 -0.63 -13.09 -0.37
N SER A 44 -0.52 -12.46 -1.55
CA SER A 44 0.04 -11.11 -1.65
C SER A 44 -0.86 -10.11 -0.89
N CYS A 45 -0.29 -9.00 -0.42
CA CYS A 45 -1.03 -7.98 0.32
C CYS A 45 -1.49 -6.82 -0.57
N CYS A 46 -2.71 -6.31 -0.30
CA CYS A 46 -3.21 -5.07 -0.90
C CYS A 46 -2.55 -3.88 -0.18
N VAL A 47 -1.74 -3.10 -0.91
CA VAL A 47 -0.96 -1.97 -0.36
C VAL A 47 -0.99 -0.77 -1.30
N PRO A 48 -0.77 0.46 -0.80
CA PRO A 48 -0.63 1.64 -1.66
C PRO A 48 0.60 1.49 -2.57
N THR A 49 0.40 1.55 -3.89
CA THR A 49 1.51 1.51 -4.88
C THR A 49 2.06 2.90 -5.19
N LYS A 50 1.26 3.95 -4.95
CA LYS A 50 1.61 5.37 -5.14
C LYS A 50 0.99 6.17 -4.00
N LEU A 51 1.72 7.19 -3.54
CA LEU A 51 1.31 8.08 -2.46
C LEU A 51 1.53 9.53 -2.90
N THR A 52 0.76 10.45 -2.32
CA THR A 52 0.94 11.89 -2.52
C THR A 52 1.28 12.57 -1.19
N PRO A 53 2.19 13.56 -1.19
CA PRO A 53 2.51 14.30 0.02
C PRO A 53 1.36 15.23 0.44
N ILE A 54 1.35 15.62 1.71
CA ILE A 54 0.50 16.69 2.23
C ILE A 54 1.38 17.79 2.86
N SER A 55 0.92 19.04 2.82
CA SER A 55 1.57 20.14 3.52
C SER A 55 1.12 20.20 4.98
N ILE A 56 2.07 20.34 5.90
CA ILE A 56 1.81 20.40 7.34
C ILE A 56 2.44 21.67 7.89
N LEU A 57 1.61 22.53 8.50
CA LEU A 57 2.09 23.58 9.39
C LEU A 57 2.44 22.94 10.75
N TYR A 58 3.70 23.03 11.18
CA TYR A 58 4.17 22.43 12.43
C TYR A 58 5.13 23.36 13.18
N ILE A 59 5.39 23.06 14.45
CA ILE A 59 6.40 23.74 15.27
C ILE A 59 7.65 22.87 15.26
N ASP A 60 8.78 23.45 14.83
CA ASP A 60 10.06 22.74 14.77
C ASP A 60 10.75 22.65 16.16
N ALA A 61 11.91 21.99 16.21
CA ALA A 61 12.68 21.85 17.45
C ALA A 61 13.22 23.19 18.02
N GLY A 62 13.26 24.23 17.19
CA GLY A 62 13.63 25.59 17.59
C GLY A 62 12.46 26.42 18.11
N ASN A 63 11.28 25.83 18.26
CA ASN A 63 10.02 26.51 18.58
C ASN A 63 9.58 27.53 17.52
N ASN A 64 10.00 27.33 16.26
CA ASN A 64 9.56 28.15 15.14
C ASN A 64 8.39 27.49 14.40
N VAL A 65 7.49 28.31 13.87
CA VAL A 65 6.39 27.83 13.01
C VAL A 65 6.91 27.64 11.59
N VAL A 66 6.80 26.41 11.06
CA VAL A 66 7.26 26.00 9.72
C VAL A 66 6.09 25.47 8.90
N TYR A 67 6.03 25.87 7.63
CA TYR A 67 5.03 25.46 6.64
C TYR A 67 5.67 24.71 5.48
#